data_AF-A0A812UWG0-F1
#
_entry.id   AF-A0A812UWG0-F1
#
_cell.length_a   1.000
_cell.length_b   1.000
_cell.length_c   1.000
_cell.angle_alpha   90.00
_cell.angle_beta   90.00
_cell.angle_gamma   90.00
#
_symmetry.space_group_name_H-M   'P 1'
#
loop_
_entity.id
_entity.type
_entity.pdbx_description
1 polymer ?
#
loop_
_entity_poly.entity_id
_entity_poly.type
_entity_poly.pdbx_seq_one_letter_code
_entity_poly.pdbx_strand_id
1 'polypeptide(L)'
;MLEQTRAYPKLALSFVVSTAALTGCVVELIKTRLIDWVDKQPWRARMLPLQQGLMHNFGYSKASTSDERVVVDNYCFVIAICSHHLVVSMALAPAALLGWDAAGFIGQSLFYVGALGDVAFSVYDAAQITLRTFFPSSFRRLGVQVPVKYFVVMVCLHHTLSMMLTVPMLLYYPSMRAFHLIMCSQLLVGGISFLLGCYKVTLDTQHSRREFLQCKAIVLIQFLAICCTRGYLWVSQALDAMMVFYGQGDTAFLCVALVGFLLMSLFNLLTLLDSTKAVMKWLPMQMPPKGGRKLDCHERELKVISHEGMRRAQCASRVALTTQ
;
A
#
# COMPACT_ATOMS: atom_id res chain seq x y z
N MET A 1 -18.47 22.10 28.21
CA MET A 1 -18.16 20.87 27.45
C MET A 1 -18.73 20.87 26.03
N LEU A 2 -20.01 21.24 25.80
CA LEU A 2 -20.63 21.25 24.46
C LEU A 2 -20.12 22.32 23.47
N GLU A 3 -19.49 23.42 23.93
CA GLU A 3 -18.87 24.39 23.03
C GLU A 3 -17.48 23.99 22.57
N GLN A 4 -16.72 23.28 23.42
CA GLN A 4 -15.42 22.74 23.07
C GLN A 4 -15.54 21.75 21.90
N THR A 5 -16.57 20.90 21.90
CA THR A 5 -16.79 19.89 20.84
C THR A 5 -17.09 20.47 19.46
N ARG A 6 -17.51 21.74 19.31
CA ARG A 6 -17.78 22.34 17.99
C ARG A 6 -16.56 22.95 17.28
N ALA A 7 -15.54 23.38 18.02
CA ALA A 7 -14.35 24.01 17.43
C ALA A 7 -13.33 22.98 16.91
N TYR A 8 -13.20 21.83 17.58
CA TYR A 8 -12.21 20.81 17.23
C TYR A 8 -12.34 20.23 15.82
N PRO A 9 -13.54 19.94 15.26
CA PRO A 9 -13.64 19.38 13.92
C PRO A 9 -13.11 20.30 12.82
N LYS A 10 -13.37 21.62 12.94
CA LYS A 10 -12.89 22.61 11.97
C LYS A 10 -11.37 22.74 12.02
N LEU A 11 -10.80 22.74 13.23
CA LEU A 11 -9.36 22.79 13.42
C LEU A 11 -8.69 21.53 12.90
N ALA A 12 -9.22 20.35 13.22
CA ALA A 12 -8.72 19.07 12.74
C ALA A 12 -8.75 18.99 11.21
N LEU A 13 -9.86 19.40 10.58
CA LEU A 13 -9.97 19.44 9.12
C LEU A 13 -8.94 20.40 8.51
N SER A 14 -8.82 21.62 9.05
CA SER A 14 -7.86 22.62 8.55
C SER A 14 -6.41 22.11 8.69
N PHE A 15 -6.10 21.45 9.79
CA PHE A 15 -4.80 20.83 10.04
C PHE A 15 -4.52 19.71 9.03
N VAL A 16 -5.47 18.79 8.82
CA VAL A 16 -5.32 17.68 7.86
C VAL A 16 -5.12 18.21 6.44
N VAL A 17 -5.91 19.20 6.00
CA VAL A 17 -5.79 19.78 4.65
C VAL A 17 -4.44 20.48 4.47
N SER A 18 -4.02 21.29 5.45
CA SER A 18 -2.74 22.01 5.39
C SER A 18 -1.56 21.04 5.39
N THR A 19 -1.62 20.01 6.23
CA THR A 19 -0.60 18.96 6.30
C THR A 19 -0.59 18.13 5.04
N ALA A 20 -1.74 17.82 4.43
CA ALA A 20 -1.82 17.08 3.17
C ALA A 20 -1.11 17.83 2.04
N ALA A 21 -1.32 19.15 1.95
CA ALA A 21 -0.62 19.99 0.97
C ALA A 21 0.91 19.99 1.21
N LEU A 22 1.34 20.13 2.47
CA LEU A 22 2.76 20.08 2.83
C LEU A 22 3.37 18.70 2.53
N THR A 23 2.70 17.62 2.91
CA THR A 23 3.09 16.24 2.63
C THR A 23 3.23 16.01 1.13
N GLY A 24 2.28 16.49 0.33
CA GLY A 24 2.37 16.41 -1.14
C GLY A 24 3.61 17.10 -1.69
N CYS A 25 3.91 18.33 -1.24
CA CYS A 25 5.13 19.05 -1.62
C CYS A 25 6.40 18.27 -1.26
N VAL A 26 6.45 17.70 -0.05
CA VAL A 26 7.60 16.91 0.41
C VAL A 26 7.76 15.63 -0.42
N VAL A 27 6.67 14.90 -0.70
CA VAL A 27 6.67 13.68 -1.51
C VAL A 27 7.17 13.97 -2.93
N GLU A 28 6.67 15.03 -3.58
CA GLU A 28 7.08 15.40 -4.94
C GLU A 28 8.56 15.85 -4.99
N LEU A 29 9.04 16.56 -3.96
CA LEU A 29 10.45 16.93 -3.84
C LEU A 29 11.34 15.68 -3.69
N ILE A 30 11.00 14.78 -2.76
CA ILE A 30 11.73 13.52 -2.54
C ILE A 30 11.74 12.69 -3.81
N LYS A 31 10.59 12.52 -4.45
CA LYS A 31 10.44 11.76 -5.69
C LYS A 31 11.34 12.32 -6.79
N THR A 32 11.39 13.64 -6.98
CA THR A 32 12.27 14.27 -7.98
C THR A 32 13.74 13.92 -7.73
N ARG A 33 14.20 14.02 -6.48
CA ARG A 33 15.58 13.65 -6.11
C ARG A 33 15.86 12.16 -6.28
N LEU A 34 14.89 11.30 -5.97
CA LEU A 34 15.00 9.86 -6.18
C LEU A 34 15.13 9.53 -7.66
N ILE A 35 14.37 10.17 -8.54
CA ILE A 35 14.45 9.91 -9.98
C ILE A 35 15.86 10.24 -10.50
N ASP A 36 16.41 11.41 -10.15
CA ASP A 36 17.77 11.80 -10.55
C ASP A 36 18.84 10.83 -10.04
N TRP A 37 18.59 10.20 -8.88
CA TRP A 37 19.47 9.18 -8.32
C TRP A 37 19.31 7.84 -9.06
N VAL A 38 18.07 7.37 -9.29
CA VAL A 38 17.75 6.12 -9.99
C VAL A 38 18.28 6.14 -11.43
N ASP A 39 18.21 7.27 -12.11
CA ASP A 39 18.69 7.43 -13.49
C ASP A 39 20.21 7.16 -13.63
N LYS A 40 20.96 7.28 -12.53
CA LYS A 40 22.41 7.03 -12.49
C LYS A 40 22.77 5.61 -12.06
N GLN A 41 21.79 4.76 -11.72
CA GLN A 41 22.06 3.46 -11.14
C GLN A 41 22.27 2.36 -12.19
N PRO A 42 23.29 1.49 -12.03
CA PRO A 42 23.58 0.43 -13.00
C PRO A 42 22.48 -0.65 -13.04
N TRP A 43 21.68 -0.77 -11.98
CA TRP A 43 20.58 -1.74 -11.89
C TRP A 43 19.27 -1.24 -12.51
N ARG A 44 19.19 0.03 -12.97
CA ARG A 44 17.98 0.63 -13.54
C ARG A 44 17.39 -0.21 -14.68
N ALA A 45 18.24 -0.66 -15.61
CA ALA A 45 17.81 -1.46 -16.76
C ALA A 45 17.16 -2.79 -16.37
N ARG A 46 17.53 -3.37 -15.22
CA ARG A 46 16.90 -4.59 -14.69
C ARG A 46 15.57 -4.32 -14.00
N MET A 47 15.47 -3.18 -13.30
CA MET A 47 14.28 -2.78 -12.56
C MET A 47 13.11 -2.45 -13.50
N LEU A 48 13.38 -1.75 -14.61
CA LEU A 48 12.34 -1.28 -15.55
C LEU A 48 11.32 -2.34 -15.98
N PRO A 49 11.72 -3.50 -16.56
CA PRO A 49 10.74 -4.50 -17.00
C PRO A 49 9.93 -5.10 -15.84
N LEU A 50 10.54 -5.26 -14.66
CA LEU A 50 9.87 -5.76 -13.46
C LEU A 50 8.80 -4.76 -12.98
N GLN A 51 9.14 -3.48 -12.95
CA GLN A 51 8.22 -2.41 -12.56
C GLN A 51 7.10 -2.23 -13.58
N GLN A 52 7.38 -2.31 -14.88
CA GLN A 52 6.35 -2.29 -15.94
C GLN A 52 5.34 -3.42 -15.74
N GLY A 53 5.81 -4.64 -15.46
CA GLY A 53 4.94 -5.78 -15.16
C GLY A 53 4.04 -5.52 -13.95
N LEU A 54 4.58 -4.92 -12.88
CA LEU A 54 3.80 -4.51 -11.72
C LEU A 54 2.72 -3.47 -12.09
N MET A 55 3.08 -2.45 -12.87
CA MET A 55 2.12 -1.45 -13.34
C MET A 55 1.02 -2.07 -14.21
N HIS A 56 1.34 -3.02 -15.09
CA HIS A 56 0.33 -3.73 -15.89
C HIS A 56 -0.64 -4.52 -15.02
N ASN A 57 -0.19 -5.11 -13.91
CA ASN A 57 -1.08 -5.78 -12.96
C ASN A 57 -2.12 -4.83 -12.34
N PHE A 58 -1.79 -3.54 -12.25
CA PHE A 58 -2.71 -2.47 -11.83
C PHE A 58 -3.54 -1.85 -12.97
N GLY A 59 -3.41 -2.37 -14.19
CA GLY A 59 -4.22 -1.97 -15.34
C GLY A 59 -3.61 -0.84 -16.18
N TYR A 60 -2.35 -0.48 -15.96
CA TYR A 60 -1.66 0.47 -16.84
C TYR A 60 -1.49 -0.14 -18.24
N SER A 61 -1.69 0.67 -19.28
CA SER A 61 -1.55 0.20 -20.66
C SER A 61 -0.08 0.08 -21.07
N LYS A 62 0.20 -0.72 -22.11
CA LYS A 62 1.54 -0.77 -22.71
C LYS A 62 1.97 0.59 -23.25
N ALA A 63 1.03 1.39 -23.74
CA ALA A 63 1.31 2.74 -24.25
C ALA A 63 1.69 3.73 -23.14
N SER A 64 1.12 3.62 -21.92
CA SER A 64 1.52 4.51 -20.82
C SER A 64 2.86 4.12 -20.20
N THR A 65 3.25 2.86 -20.33
CA THR A 65 4.49 2.29 -19.76
C THR A 65 5.64 2.17 -20.76
N SER A 66 5.42 2.56 -22.02
CA SER A 66 6.49 2.64 -23.03
C SER A 66 7.46 3.78 -22.77
N ASP A 67 7.02 4.82 -22.05
CA ASP A 67 7.90 5.85 -21.53
C ASP A 67 8.54 5.39 -20.21
N GLU A 68 9.85 5.14 -20.24
CA GLU A 68 10.61 4.74 -19.06
C GLU A 68 10.52 5.75 -17.92
N ARG A 69 10.36 7.05 -18.22
CA ARG A 69 10.26 8.09 -17.20
C ARG A 69 9.03 7.88 -16.32
N VAL A 70 7.93 7.41 -16.90
CA VAL A 70 6.68 7.09 -16.18
C VAL A 70 6.89 5.90 -15.24
N VAL A 71 7.65 4.89 -15.69
CA VAL A 71 7.97 3.71 -14.89
C VAL A 71 8.87 4.07 -13.71
N VAL A 72 9.91 4.89 -13.95
CA VAL A 72 10.82 5.37 -12.91
C VAL A 72 10.10 6.30 -11.93
N ASP A 73 9.23 7.19 -12.40
CA ASP A 73 8.39 8.04 -11.55
C ASP A 73 7.53 7.19 -10.60
N ASN A 74 6.85 6.17 -11.12
CA ASN A 74 6.04 5.27 -10.29
C ASN A 74 6.89 4.49 -9.28
N TYR A 75 8.07 3.99 -9.67
CA TYR A 75 8.99 3.32 -8.75
C TYR A 75 9.44 4.25 -7.62
N CYS A 76 9.85 5.48 -7.94
CA CYS A 76 10.30 6.47 -6.97
C CYS A 76 9.16 6.95 -6.05
N PHE A 77 7.95 7.03 -6.58
CA PHE A 77 6.75 7.34 -5.81
C PHE A 77 6.49 6.27 -4.74
N VAL A 78 6.57 4.98 -5.10
CA VAL A 78 6.44 3.88 -4.11
C VAL A 78 7.47 4.01 -3.00
N ILE A 79 8.74 4.28 -3.34
CA ILE A 79 9.81 4.49 -2.34
C ILE A 79 9.48 5.67 -1.40
N ALA A 80 9.06 6.81 -1.97
CA ALA A 80 8.73 8.00 -1.18
C ALA A 80 7.59 7.71 -0.19
N ILE A 81 6.50 7.07 -0.64
CA ILE A 81 5.34 6.75 0.20
C ILE A 81 5.72 5.75 1.30
N CYS A 82 6.46 4.71 0.94
CA CYS A 82 6.79 3.66 1.90
C CYS A 82 7.81 4.17 2.93
N SER A 83 8.64 5.14 2.57
CA SER A 83 9.48 5.87 3.52
C SER A 83 8.63 6.75 4.44
N HIS A 84 7.62 7.46 3.92
CA HIS A 84 6.66 8.20 4.74
C HIS A 84 5.96 7.29 5.76
N HIS A 85 5.40 6.16 5.31
CA HIS A 85 4.77 5.17 6.19
C HIS A 85 5.72 4.67 7.29
N LEU A 86 6.98 4.40 6.95
CA LEU A 86 7.97 4.00 7.93
C LEU A 86 8.19 5.11 8.97
N VAL A 87 8.38 6.36 8.54
CA VAL A 87 8.57 7.51 9.44
C VAL A 87 7.38 7.72 10.36
N VAL A 88 6.15 7.73 9.83
CA VAL A 88 4.97 7.89 10.68
C VAL A 88 4.78 6.70 11.61
N SER A 89 5.06 5.47 11.17
CA SER A 89 4.96 4.28 12.02
C SER A 89 5.94 4.31 13.21
N MET A 90 7.14 4.87 13.02
CA MET A 90 8.09 5.08 14.11
C MET A 90 7.55 6.08 15.14
N ALA A 91 6.84 7.12 14.72
CA ALA A 91 6.17 8.05 15.63
C ALA A 91 5.01 7.39 16.40
N LEU A 92 4.33 6.40 15.80
CA LEU A 92 3.25 5.65 16.45
C LEU A 92 3.75 4.61 17.47
N ALA A 93 5.00 4.16 17.33
CA ALA A 93 5.55 3.03 18.07
C ALA A 93 5.53 3.18 19.61
N PRO A 94 5.80 4.34 20.23
CA PRO A 94 5.76 4.48 21.68
C PRO A 94 4.42 4.08 22.29
N ALA A 95 3.30 4.58 21.74
CA ALA A 95 1.96 4.24 22.23
C ALA A 95 1.62 2.76 21.98
N ALA A 96 2.01 2.22 20.82
CA ALA A 96 1.75 0.82 20.48
C ALA A 96 2.52 -0.17 21.36
N LEU A 97 3.77 0.15 21.72
CA LEU A 97 4.64 -0.74 22.50
C LEU A 97 4.47 -0.59 24.00
N LEU A 98 4.40 0.65 24.50
CA LEU A 98 4.36 0.95 25.94
C LEU A 98 2.91 1.03 26.46
N GLY A 99 1.93 1.26 25.58
CA GLY A 99 0.58 1.65 25.96
C GLY A 99 0.46 3.16 26.16
N TRP A 100 -0.78 3.66 26.18
CA TRP A 100 -1.07 5.09 26.15
C TRP A 100 -0.44 5.88 27.31
N ASP A 101 -0.66 5.42 28.54
CA ASP A 101 -0.23 6.16 29.74
C ASP A 101 1.29 6.09 29.93
N ALA A 102 1.88 4.91 29.73
CA ALA A 102 3.32 4.70 29.88
C ALA A 102 4.15 5.37 28.77
N ALA A 103 3.56 5.64 27.60
CA ALA A 103 4.22 6.40 26.54
C ALA A 103 4.46 7.88 26.92
N GLY A 104 3.76 8.38 27.95
CA GLY A 104 3.85 9.75 28.44
C GLY A 104 3.45 10.80 27.40
N PHE A 105 3.60 12.08 27.77
CA PHE A 105 3.18 13.20 26.91
C PHE A 105 3.85 13.18 25.53
N ILE A 106 5.15 12.85 25.47
CA ILE A 106 5.90 12.81 24.20
C ILE A 106 5.38 11.69 23.30
N GLY A 107 5.23 10.47 23.82
CA GLY A 107 4.76 9.34 23.02
C GLY A 107 3.32 9.51 22.54
N GLN A 108 2.45 10.08 23.38
CA GLN A 108 1.08 10.45 22.98
C GLN A 108 1.09 11.51 21.88
N SER A 109 1.91 12.56 22.01
CA SER A 109 2.05 13.61 20.99
C SER A 109 2.56 13.05 19.65
N LEU A 110 3.58 12.19 19.69
CA LEU A 110 4.08 11.49 18.51
C LEU A 110 3.01 10.61 17.86
N PHE A 111 2.15 9.97 18.66
CA PHE A 111 1.04 9.19 18.14
C PHE A 111 0.05 10.06 17.35
N TYR A 112 -0.36 11.21 17.89
CA TYR A 112 -1.22 12.16 17.17
C TYR A 112 -0.57 12.64 15.86
N VAL A 113 0.71 13.02 15.90
CA VAL A 113 1.45 13.49 14.72
C VAL A 113 1.56 12.39 13.66
N GLY A 114 1.92 11.17 14.05
CA GLY A 114 2.02 10.04 13.13
C GLY A 114 0.68 9.68 12.49
N ALA A 115 -0.38 9.63 13.30
CA ALA A 115 -1.71 9.27 12.82
C ALA A 115 -2.29 10.34 11.88
N LEU A 116 -2.14 11.62 12.21
CA LEU A 116 -2.56 12.71 11.33
C LEU A 116 -1.69 12.81 10.07
N GLY A 117 -0.39 12.49 10.17
CA GLY A 117 0.51 12.41 9.02
C GLY A 117 0.10 11.32 8.02
N ASP A 118 -0.42 10.19 8.50
CA ASP A 118 -0.99 9.15 7.64
C ASP A 118 -2.27 9.60 6.92
N VAL A 119 -3.18 10.26 7.65
CA VAL A 119 -4.40 10.83 7.07
C VAL A 119 -4.06 11.90 6.03
N ALA A 120 -3.14 12.81 6.35
CA ALA A 120 -2.69 13.86 5.45
C ALA A 120 -2.15 13.29 4.14
N PHE A 121 -1.32 12.25 4.22
CA PHE A 121 -0.85 11.53 3.04
C PHE A 121 -2.01 10.89 2.26
N SER A 122 -2.90 10.18 2.95
CA SER A 122 -4.05 9.50 2.34
C SER A 122 -4.94 10.46 1.56
N VAL A 123 -5.18 11.66 2.10
CA VAL A 123 -5.97 12.73 1.46
C VAL A 123 -5.24 13.28 0.22
N TYR A 124 -3.94 13.57 0.34
CA TYR A 124 -3.12 14.00 -0.80
C TYR A 124 -3.17 13.00 -1.95
N ASP A 125 -2.88 11.73 -1.67
CA ASP A 125 -2.78 10.70 -2.70
C ASP A 125 -4.17 10.35 -3.27
N ALA A 126 -5.21 10.31 -2.43
CA ALA A 126 -6.58 10.14 -2.91
C ALA A 126 -7.00 11.28 -3.86
N ALA A 127 -6.68 12.53 -3.56
CA ALA A 127 -6.95 13.65 -4.44
C ALA A 127 -6.19 13.51 -5.76
N GLN A 128 -4.87 13.26 -5.70
CA GLN A 128 -4.03 13.09 -6.90
C GLN A 128 -4.52 11.95 -7.79
N ILE A 129 -4.79 10.77 -7.22
CA ILE A 129 -5.30 9.59 -7.94
C ILE A 129 -6.68 9.88 -8.55
N THR A 130 -7.58 10.54 -7.83
CA THR A 130 -8.91 10.92 -8.33
C THR A 130 -8.80 11.81 -9.57
N LEU A 131 -8.00 12.88 -9.46
CA LEU A 131 -7.80 13.83 -10.56
C LEU A 131 -7.19 13.17 -11.79
N ARG A 132 -6.18 12.31 -11.60
CA ARG A 132 -5.52 11.57 -12.70
C ARG A 132 -6.37 10.46 -13.30
N THR A 133 -7.36 9.94 -12.57
CA THR A 133 -8.25 8.88 -13.06
C THR A 133 -9.38 9.46 -13.91
N PHE A 134 -10.07 10.49 -13.39
CA PHE A 134 -11.31 11.00 -13.98
C PHE A 134 -11.13 12.29 -14.79
N PHE A 135 -10.06 13.05 -14.54
CA PHE A 135 -9.78 14.32 -15.21
C PHE A 135 -8.36 14.40 -15.82
N PRO A 136 -7.85 13.35 -16.50
CA PRO A 136 -6.46 13.29 -16.93
C PRO A 136 -6.07 14.40 -17.92
N SER A 137 -7.02 14.89 -18.73
CA SER A 137 -6.78 15.97 -19.68
C SER A 137 -6.52 17.32 -19.00
N SER A 138 -7.24 17.62 -17.92
CA SER A 138 -7.08 18.86 -17.14
C SER A 138 -5.85 18.83 -16.24
N PHE A 139 -5.45 17.64 -15.78
CA PHE A 139 -4.38 17.46 -14.80
C PHE A 139 -3.15 16.71 -15.34
N ARG A 140 -2.82 16.88 -16.63
CA ARG A 140 -1.66 16.22 -17.28
C ARG A 140 -0.33 16.43 -16.58
N ARG A 141 -0.17 17.57 -15.87
CA ARG A 141 1.05 17.89 -15.10
C ARG A 141 1.22 17.01 -13.85
N LEU A 142 0.16 16.38 -13.35
CA LEU A 142 0.23 15.46 -12.22
C LEU A 142 0.73 14.06 -12.62
N GLY A 143 0.94 13.81 -13.91
CA GLY A 143 1.45 12.55 -14.45
C GLY A 143 0.46 11.86 -15.40
N VAL A 144 0.76 10.62 -15.76
CA VAL A 144 -0.08 9.82 -16.67
C VAL A 144 -1.43 9.50 -16.05
N GLN A 145 -2.41 9.20 -16.90
CA GLN A 145 -3.73 8.72 -16.46
C GLN A 145 -3.58 7.47 -15.58
N VAL A 146 -4.25 7.50 -14.44
CA VAL A 146 -4.30 6.35 -13.52
C VAL A 146 -5.46 5.44 -13.92
N PRO A 147 -5.26 4.12 -14.03
CA PRO A 147 -6.35 3.19 -14.32
C PRO A 147 -7.39 3.13 -13.19
N VAL A 148 -8.67 2.96 -13.55
CA VAL A 148 -9.77 2.80 -12.57
C VAL A 148 -9.51 1.64 -11.60
N LYS A 149 -8.87 0.55 -12.06
CA LYS A 149 -8.49 -0.57 -11.20
C LYS A 149 -7.57 -0.12 -10.05
N TYR A 150 -6.59 0.73 -10.33
CA TYR A 150 -5.70 1.28 -9.31
C TYR A 150 -6.45 2.22 -8.36
N PHE A 151 -7.33 3.08 -8.89
CA PHE A 151 -8.20 3.93 -8.09
C PHE A 151 -9.03 3.13 -7.07
N VAL A 152 -9.69 2.06 -7.50
CA VAL A 152 -10.50 1.21 -6.61
C VAL A 152 -9.63 0.61 -5.51
N VAL A 153 -8.49 0.02 -5.85
CA VAL A 153 -7.62 -0.64 -4.88
C VAL A 153 -7.04 0.36 -3.87
N MET A 154 -6.54 1.51 -4.32
CA MET A 154 -5.87 2.46 -3.45
C MET A 154 -6.85 3.38 -2.71
N VAL A 155 -7.77 4.03 -3.42
CA VAL A 155 -8.66 5.02 -2.81
C VAL A 155 -9.81 4.35 -2.06
N CYS A 156 -10.54 3.46 -2.74
CA CYS A 156 -11.76 2.86 -2.16
C CYS A 156 -11.45 1.78 -1.13
N LEU A 157 -10.43 0.93 -1.35
CA LEU A 157 -10.14 -0.16 -0.42
C LEU A 157 -9.10 0.22 0.64
N HIS A 158 -8.01 0.88 0.24
CA HIS A 158 -6.90 1.15 1.15
C HIS A 158 -7.06 2.44 1.96
N HIS A 159 -7.33 3.59 1.33
CA HIS A 159 -7.31 4.89 2.04
C HIS A 159 -8.60 5.17 2.82
N THR A 160 -9.71 4.52 2.45
CA THR A 160 -11.02 4.84 3.01
C THR A 160 -11.07 4.69 4.54
N LEU A 161 -10.42 3.66 5.10
CA LEU A 161 -10.35 3.47 6.55
C LEU A 161 -9.65 4.64 7.27
N SER A 162 -8.46 5.04 6.80
CA SER A 162 -7.66 6.09 7.46
C SER A 162 -8.38 7.44 7.38
N MET A 163 -8.95 7.78 6.21
CA MET A 163 -9.66 9.03 6.01
C MET A 163 -10.97 9.11 6.82
N MET A 164 -11.69 8.00 7.00
CA MET A 164 -12.99 8.01 7.67
C MET A 164 -12.88 7.87 9.19
N LEU A 165 -11.94 7.08 9.72
CA LEU A 165 -11.92 6.72 11.14
C LEU A 165 -10.74 7.28 11.93
N THR A 166 -9.58 7.54 11.33
CA THR A 166 -8.41 7.93 12.15
C THR A 166 -8.64 9.22 12.92
N VAL A 167 -9.19 10.27 12.30
CA VAL A 167 -9.48 11.53 12.99
C VAL A 167 -10.55 11.34 14.09
N PRO A 168 -11.72 10.73 13.84
CA PRO A 168 -12.65 10.39 14.91
C PRO A 168 -12.03 9.56 16.03
N MET A 169 -11.24 8.54 15.72
CA MET A 169 -10.58 7.70 16.73
C MET A 169 -9.60 8.48 17.60
N LEU A 170 -8.87 9.45 17.05
CA LEU A 170 -8.00 10.34 17.83
C LEU A 170 -8.79 11.25 18.77
N LEU A 171 -10.00 11.68 18.39
CA LEU A 171 -10.82 12.58 19.21
C LEU A 171 -11.57 11.85 20.32
N TYR A 172 -12.05 10.62 20.05
CA TYR A 172 -12.97 9.92 20.94
C TYR A 172 -12.36 8.68 21.61
N TYR A 173 -11.36 8.05 21.00
CA TYR A 173 -10.72 6.83 21.49
C TYR A 173 -9.19 6.88 21.48
N PRO A 174 -8.54 7.97 21.93
CA PRO A 174 -7.11 8.14 21.78
C PRO A 174 -6.29 7.11 22.55
N SER A 175 -6.82 6.52 23.62
CA SER A 175 -6.14 5.52 24.45
C SER A 175 -6.41 4.07 24.05
N MET A 176 -7.21 3.83 23.01
CA MET A 176 -7.59 2.47 22.61
C MET A 176 -6.37 1.70 22.05
N ARG A 177 -5.94 0.66 22.78
CA ARG A 177 -4.78 -0.17 22.40
C ARG A 177 -4.92 -0.80 21.00
N ALA A 178 -6.11 -1.31 20.67
CA ALA A 178 -6.38 -1.88 19.36
C ALA A 178 -6.09 -0.88 18.22
N PHE A 179 -6.48 0.39 18.39
CA PHE A 179 -6.21 1.46 17.43
C PHE A 179 -4.70 1.70 17.27
N HIS A 180 -3.94 1.73 18.37
CA HIS A 180 -2.49 1.92 18.33
C HIS A 180 -1.79 0.79 17.59
N LEU A 181 -2.17 -0.46 17.89
CA LEU A 181 -1.58 -1.65 17.28
C LEU A 181 -1.92 -1.74 15.78
N ILE A 182 -3.16 -1.46 15.39
CA ILE A 182 -3.55 -1.42 13.97
C ILE A 182 -2.73 -0.36 13.23
N MET A 183 -2.76 0.89 13.67
CA MET A 183 -2.08 2.00 12.99
C MET A 183 -0.58 1.74 12.85
N CYS A 184 0.09 1.39 13.95
CA CYS A 184 1.53 1.15 13.94
C CYS A 184 1.89 -0.05 13.05
N SER A 185 1.21 -1.19 13.21
CA SER A 185 1.58 -2.42 12.50
C SER A 185 1.32 -2.36 11.00
N GLN A 186 0.18 -1.80 10.56
CA GLN A 186 -0.17 -1.72 9.14
C GLN A 186 0.78 -0.80 8.37
N LEU A 187 1.16 0.34 8.96
CA LEU A 187 2.08 1.29 8.35
C LEU A 187 3.52 0.77 8.36
N LEU A 188 3.95 0.17 9.46
CA LEU A 188 5.29 -0.40 9.58
C LEU A 188 5.50 -1.54 8.57
N VAL A 189 4.55 -2.49 8.49
CA VAL A 189 4.65 -3.59 7.52
C VAL A 189 4.56 -3.08 6.08
N GLY A 190 3.73 -2.06 5.81
CA GLY A 190 3.64 -1.43 4.50
C GLY A 190 4.98 -0.85 4.09
N GLY A 191 5.56 0.01 4.93
CA GLY A 191 6.87 0.62 4.69
C GLY A 191 7.97 -0.42 4.45
N ILE A 192 8.15 -1.36 5.37
CA ILE A 192 9.20 -2.38 5.27
C ILE A 192 8.98 -3.27 4.04
N SER A 193 7.77 -3.80 3.84
CA SER A 193 7.52 -4.76 2.77
C SER A 193 7.71 -4.12 1.40
N PHE A 194 7.17 -2.94 1.16
CA PHE A 194 7.29 -2.30 -0.15
C PHE A 194 8.71 -1.78 -0.41
N LEU A 195 9.43 -1.25 0.59
CA LEU A 195 10.84 -0.86 0.42
C LEU A 195 11.72 -2.08 0.09
N LEU A 196 11.53 -3.20 0.79
CA LEU A 196 12.18 -4.47 0.43
C LEU A 196 11.77 -4.95 -0.96
N GLY A 197 10.53 -4.69 -1.38
CA GLY A 197 10.04 -4.97 -2.74
C GLY A 197 10.76 -4.14 -3.80
N CYS A 198 10.97 -2.85 -3.54
CA CYS A 198 11.74 -1.95 -4.38
C CYS A 198 13.21 -2.38 -4.46
N TYR A 199 13.81 -2.85 -3.37
CA TYR A 199 15.16 -3.41 -3.38
C TYR A 199 15.22 -4.76 -4.11
N LYS A 200 14.21 -5.62 -3.94
CA LYS A 200 14.12 -6.93 -4.62
C LYS A 200 14.24 -6.80 -6.14
N VAL A 201 13.63 -5.77 -6.74
CA VAL A 201 13.68 -5.56 -8.20
C VAL A 201 15.02 -5.01 -8.70
N THR A 202 15.95 -4.63 -7.84
CA THR A 202 17.31 -4.20 -8.23
C THR A 202 18.30 -5.38 -8.29
N LEU A 203 17.95 -6.50 -7.68
CA LEU A 203 18.80 -7.70 -7.54
C LEU A 203 18.99 -8.44 -8.89
N ASP A 204 20.21 -8.88 -9.15
CA ASP A 204 20.58 -9.79 -10.22
C ASP A 204 20.37 -11.25 -9.78
N THR A 205 19.13 -11.70 -9.92
CA THR A 205 18.74 -13.08 -9.63
C THR A 205 19.19 -14.08 -10.70
N GLN A 206 19.79 -13.62 -11.81
CA GLN A 206 20.20 -14.49 -12.93
C GLN A 206 21.66 -14.92 -12.79
N HIS A 207 22.56 -14.01 -12.42
CA HIS A 207 24.00 -14.27 -12.42
C HIS A 207 24.60 -14.35 -11.01
N SER A 208 23.94 -13.81 -9.98
CA SER A 208 24.46 -13.77 -8.60
C SER A 208 23.67 -14.70 -7.68
N ARG A 209 24.34 -15.76 -7.17
CA ARG A 209 23.73 -16.69 -6.20
C ARG A 209 23.35 -15.99 -4.90
N ARG A 210 24.18 -15.04 -4.45
CA ARG A 210 23.95 -14.26 -3.23
C ARG A 210 22.68 -13.42 -3.38
N GLU A 211 22.52 -12.71 -4.48
CA GLU A 211 21.36 -11.86 -4.74
C GLU A 211 20.09 -12.69 -4.98
N PHE A 212 20.21 -13.87 -5.59
CA PHE A 212 19.10 -14.83 -5.66
C PHE A 212 18.62 -15.29 -4.26
N LEU A 213 19.55 -15.61 -3.35
CA LEU A 213 19.20 -15.96 -1.97
C LEU A 213 18.60 -14.77 -1.21
N GLN A 214 19.10 -13.55 -1.43
CA GLN A 214 18.50 -12.33 -0.87
C GLN A 214 17.06 -12.13 -1.35
N CYS A 215 16.78 -12.33 -2.64
CA CYS A 215 15.42 -12.27 -3.18
C CYS A 215 14.48 -13.26 -2.47
N LYS A 216 14.91 -14.51 -2.27
CA LYS A 216 14.12 -15.51 -1.53
C LYS A 216 13.87 -15.10 -0.07
N ALA A 217 14.91 -14.58 0.61
CA ALA A 217 14.79 -14.11 1.97
C ALA A 217 13.80 -12.93 2.08
N ILE A 218 13.87 -11.97 1.16
CA ILE A 218 12.92 -10.85 1.09
C ILE A 218 11.49 -11.35 0.92
N VAL A 219 11.25 -12.27 -0.03
CA VAL A 219 9.91 -12.82 -0.28
C VAL A 219 9.37 -13.55 0.97
N LEU A 220 10.22 -14.31 1.67
CA LEU A 220 9.82 -15.00 2.90
C LEU A 220 9.51 -14.01 4.03
N ILE A 221 10.37 -13.01 4.26
CA ILE A 221 10.17 -11.97 5.29
C ILE A 221 8.87 -11.20 5.02
N GLN A 222 8.65 -10.77 3.78
CA GLN A 222 7.43 -10.09 3.37
C GLN A 222 6.19 -10.93 3.65
N PHE A 223 6.20 -12.20 3.27
CA PHE A 223 5.07 -13.11 3.49
C PHE A 223 4.77 -13.29 4.98
N LEU A 224 5.78 -13.58 5.80
CA LEU A 224 5.59 -13.77 7.23
C LEU A 224 5.08 -12.49 7.89
N ALA A 225 5.64 -11.33 7.53
CA ALA A 225 5.20 -10.04 8.05
C ALA A 225 3.75 -9.72 7.65
N ILE A 226 3.37 -9.95 6.39
CA ILE A 226 2.01 -9.74 5.89
C ILE A 226 1.01 -10.69 6.56
N CYS A 227 1.31 -11.98 6.68
CA CYS A 227 0.48 -12.95 7.39
C CYS A 227 0.24 -12.56 8.85
N CYS A 228 1.30 -12.16 9.55
CA CYS A 228 1.23 -11.73 10.94
C CYS A 228 0.42 -10.44 11.11
N THR A 229 0.73 -9.40 10.34
CA THR A 229 0.18 -8.05 10.58
C THR A 229 -1.15 -7.81 9.87
N ARG A 230 -1.27 -8.18 8.59
CA ARG A 230 -2.47 -7.94 7.75
C ARG A 230 -3.50 -9.06 7.86
N GLY A 231 -3.07 -10.26 8.26
CA GLY A 231 -3.95 -11.37 8.59
C GLY A 231 -4.32 -11.36 10.07
N TYR A 232 -3.43 -11.87 10.91
CA TYR A 232 -3.72 -12.16 12.32
C TYR A 232 -3.97 -10.90 13.16
N LEU A 233 -3.03 -9.94 13.16
CA LEU A 233 -3.13 -8.75 14.00
C LEU A 233 -4.27 -7.85 13.55
N TRP A 234 -4.41 -7.60 12.25
CA TRP A 234 -5.53 -6.83 11.69
C TRP A 234 -6.88 -7.36 12.15
N VAL A 235 -7.16 -8.66 11.95
CA VAL A 235 -8.47 -9.23 12.29
C VAL A 235 -8.71 -9.18 13.80
N SER A 236 -7.73 -9.60 14.61
CA SER A 236 -7.89 -9.62 16.07
C SER A 236 -8.11 -8.23 16.66
N GLN A 237 -7.30 -7.25 16.28
CA GLN A 237 -7.41 -5.90 16.82
C GLN A 237 -8.62 -5.14 16.27
N ALA A 238 -9.01 -5.36 15.01
CA ALA A 238 -10.19 -4.70 14.47
C ALA A 238 -11.49 -5.23 15.13
N LEU A 239 -11.55 -6.54 15.41
CA LEU A 239 -12.65 -7.11 16.18
C LEU A 239 -12.69 -6.55 17.60
N ASP A 240 -11.54 -6.43 18.28
CA ASP A 240 -11.45 -5.82 19.61
C ASP A 240 -11.97 -4.38 19.61
N ALA A 241 -11.56 -3.55 18.65
CA ALA A 241 -12.06 -2.18 18.50
C ALA A 241 -13.59 -2.14 18.28
N MET A 242 -14.13 -3.00 17.42
CA MET A 242 -15.58 -3.09 17.19
C MET A 242 -16.35 -3.54 18.44
N MET A 243 -15.80 -4.46 19.22
CA MET A 243 -16.38 -4.88 20.49
C MET A 243 -16.42 -3.75 21.52
N VAL A 244 -15.42 -2.87 21.52
CA VAL A 244 -15.45 -1.65 22.35
C VAL A 244 -16.59 -0.73 21.92
N PHE A 245 -16.75 -0.43 20.63
CA PHE A 245 -17.85 0.42 20.16
C PHE A 245 -19.21 -0.19 20.46
N TYR A 246 -19.37 -1.50 20.27
CA TYR A 246 -20.59 -2.22 20.59
C TYR A 246 -20.89 -2.17 22.10
N GLY A 247 -19.90 -2.45 22.95
CA GLY A 247 -20.05 -2.43 24.40
C GLY A 247 -20.39 -1.05 24.97
N GLN A 248 -19.97 0.03 24.30
CA GLN A 248 -20.30 1.40 24.67
C GLN A 248 -21.61 1.92 24.05
N GLY A 249 -22.24 1.16 23.16
CA GLY A 249 -23.45 1.59 22.46
C GLY A 249 -23.19 2.65 21.36
N ASP A 250 -21.94 2.85 20.95
CA ASP A 250 -21.53 3.83 19.92
C ASP A 250 -21.82 3.30 18.51
N THR A 251 -23.11 3.16 18.20
CA THR A 251 -23.62 2.58 16.94
C THR A 251 -23.07 3.27 15.69
N ALA A 252 -22.86 4.59 15.73
CA ALA A 252 -22.28 5.33 14.61
C ALA A 252 -20.83 4.89 14.33
N PHE A 253 -19.98 4.79 15.37
CA PHE A 253 -18.62 4.28 15.23
C PHE A 253 -18.62 2.84 14.76
N LEU A 254 -19.50 1.99 15.32
CA LEU A 254 -19.61 0.60 14.91
C LEU A 254 -19.96 0.45 13.41
N CYS A 255 -20.93 1.21 12.91
CA CYS A 255 -21.32 1.18 11.49
C CYS A 255 -20.18 1.62 10.57
N VAL A 256 -19.52 2.74 10.89
CA VAL A 256 -18.40 3.25 10.09
C VAL A 256 -17.20 2.29 10.16
N ALA A 257 -16.92 1.74 11.34
CA ALA A 257 -15.88 0.73 11.56
C ALA A 257 -16.15 -0.55 10.77
N LEU A 258 -17.39 -1.01 10.68
CA LEU A 258 -17.74 -2.18 9.90
C LEU A 258 -17.45 -1.97 8.40
N VAL A 259 -17.82 -0.81 7.85
CA VAL A 259 -17.53 -0.48 6.45
C VAL A 259 -16.01 -0.42 6.22
N GLY A 260 -15.28 0.32 7.07
CA GLY A 260 -13.83 0.42 6.98
C GLY A 260 -13.14 -0.95 7.13
N PHE A 261 -13.64 -1.79 8.03
CA PHE A 261 -13.15 -3.14 8.26
C PHE A 261 -13.30 -4.01 7.01
N LEU A 262 -14.48 -4.02 6.38
CA LEU A 262 -14.73 -4.81 5.17
C LEU A 262 -13.82 -4.38 4.00
N LEU A 263 -13.72 -3.07 3.76
CA LEU A 263 -12.91 -2.51 2.67
C LEU A 263 -11.42 -2.80 2.86
N MET A 264 -10.88 -2.54 4.06
CA MET A 264 -9.48 -2.81 4.38
C MET A 264 -9.19 -4.32 4.43
N SER A 265 -10.13 -5.16 4.87
CA SER A 265 -9.98 -6.61 4.84
C SER A 265 -9.88 -7.15 3.41
N LEU A 266 -10.64 -6.59 2.46
CA LEU A 266 -10.51 -6.94 1.05
C LEU A 266 -9.13 -6.56 0.50
N PHE A 267 -8.63 -5.36 0.82
CA PHE A 267 -7.27 -4.96 0.46
C PHE A 267 -6.22 -5.90 1.06
N ASN A 268 -6.33 -6.21 2.36
CA ASN A 268 -5.41 -7.12 3.05
C ASN A 268 -5.45 -8.53 2.44
N LEU A 269 -6.62 -9.05 2.07
CA LEU A 269 -6.76 -10.32 1.37
C LEU A 269 -6.01 -10.30 0.03
N LEU A 270 -6.12 -9.23 -0.77
CA LEU A 270 -5.38 -9.10 -2.02
C LEU A 270 -3.85 -9.14 -1.78
N THR A 271 -3.35 -8.47 -0.74
CA THR A 271 -1.92 -8.50 -0.39
C THR A 271 -1.43 -9.87 0.11
N LEU A 272 -2.28 -10.59 0.85
CA LEU A 272 -2.01 -11.97 1.29
C LEU A 272 -1.91 -12.91 0.08
N LEU A 273 -2.84 -12.80 -0.87
CA LEU A 273 -2.82 -13.60 -2.09
C LEU A 273 -1.59 -13.30 -2.96
N ASP A 274 -1.21 -12.03 -3.10
CA ASP A 274 -0.02 -11.64 -3.86
C ASP A 274 1.28 -12.17 -3.21
N SER A 275 1.42 -12.00 -1.89
CA SER A 275 2.60 -12.51 -1.17
C SER A 275 2.68 -14.04 -1.17
N THR A 276 1.53 -14.74 -1.08
CA THR A 276 1.47 -16.20 -1.21
C THR A 276 1.93 -16.65 -2.59
N LYS A 277 1.46 -16.00 -3.67
CA LYS A 277 1.89 -16.29 -5.04
C LYS A 277 3.40 -16.05 -5.20
N ALA A 278 3.93 -14.99 -4.61
CA ALA A 278 5.36 -14.71 -4.62
C ALA A 278 6.16 -15.83 -3.94
N VAL A 279 5.74 -16.30 -2.76
CA VAL A 279 6.37 -17.42 -2.05
C VAL A 279 6.34 -18.71 -2.87
N MET A 280 5.17 -19.08 -3.39
CA MET A 280 4.99 -20.27 -4.23
C MET A 280 5.85 -20.22 -5.49
N LYS A 281 6.09 -19.03 -6.03
CA LYS A 281 6.97 -18.82 -7.19
C LYS A 281 8.45 -18.93 -6.81
N TRP A 282 8.89 -18.15 -5.83
CA TRP A 282 10.31 -17.91 -5.60
C TRP A 282 10.99 -18.95 -4.72
N LEU A 283 10.30 -19.54 -3.74
CA LEU A 283 10.94 -20.53 -2.86
C LEU A 283 11.36 -21.82 -3.59
N PRO A 284 10.50 -22.48 -4.39
CA PRO A 284 10.89 -23.73 -5.07
C PRO A 284 11.78 -23.48 -6.29
N MET A 285 11.87 -22.24 -6.79
CA MET A 285 12.68 -21.91 -7.97
C MET A 285 14.16 -22.24 -7.73
N GLN A 286 14.75 -22.99 -8.66
CA GLN A 286 16.18 -23.27 -8.67
C GLN A 286 16.93 -22.16 -9.41
N MET A 287 18.19 -21.92 -9.03
CA MET A 287 19.02 -20.95 -9.72
C MET A 287 19.29 -21.44 -11.15
N PRO A 288 19.17 -20.59 -12.19
CA PRO A 288 19.51 -20.97 -13.54
C PRO A 288 20.98 -21.46 -13.63
N PRO A 289 21.27 -22.53 -14.39
CA PRO A 289 22.65 -22.96 -14.61
C PRO A 289 23.44 -21.86 -15.33
N LYS A 290 24.71 -21.68 -14.97
CA LYS A 290 25.61 -20.71 -15.63
C LYS A 290 25.68 -21.03 -17.13
N GLY A 291 25.32 -20.07 -17.99
CA GLY A 291 25.30 -20.24 -19.44
C GLY A 291 24.02 -20.87 -20.01
N GLY A 292 23.03 -21.20 -19.17
CA GLY A 292 21.71 -21.59 -19.63
C GLY A 292 20.99 -20.44 -20.32
N ARG A 293 20.25 -20.74 -21.40
CA ARG A 293 19.35 -19.80 -22.08
C ARG A 293 18.51 -19.08 -21.03
N LYS A 294 18.40 -17.73 -21.12
CA LYS A 294 17.61 -16.91 -20.17
C LYS A 294 16.28 -17.62 -19.93
N LEU A 295 16.08 -18.09 -18.70
CA LEU A 295 14.78 -18.58 -18.28
C LEU A 295 13.87 -17.36 -18.33
N ASP A 296 13.03 -17.32 -19.35
CA ASP A 296 11.92 -16.38 -19.50
C ASP A 296 10.88 -16.66 -18.40
N CYS A 297 11.28 -16.48 -17.14
CA CYS A 297 10.39 -16.46 -15.98
C CYS A 297 9.33 -15.37 -16.13
N HIS A 298 9.59 -14.35 -16.95
CA HIS A 298 8.61 -13.33 -17.32
C HIS A 298 7.64 -13.77 -18.43
N GLU A 299 8.11 -14.51 -19.44
CA GLU A 299 7.22 -14.91 -20.54
C GLU A 299 6.20 -15.99 -20.10
N ARG A 300 6.54 -16.81 -19.08
CA ARG A 300 5.57 -17.76 -18.50
C ARG A 300 4.41 -17.07 -17.77
N GLU A 301 4.61 -15.91 -17.16
CA GLU A 301 3.52 -15.16 -16.48
C GLU A 301 2.48 -14.61 -17.46
N LEU A 302 2.94 -14.04 -18.59
CA LEU A 302 2.04 -13.57 -19.65
C LEU A 302 1.27 -14.75 -20.28
N LYS A 303 1.93 -15.90 -20.48
CA LYS A 303 1.29 -17.08 -21.08
C LYS A 303 0.26 -17.74 -20.15
N VAL A 304 0.56 -17.89 -18.85
CA VAL A 304 -0.36 -18.56 -17.89
C VAL A 304 -1.64 -17.74 -17.67
N ILE A 305 -1.54 -16.41 -17.52
CA ILE A 305 -2.72 -15.55 -17.36
C ILE A 305 -3.55 -15.50 -18.65
N SER A 306 -2.90 -15.48 -19.83
CA SER A 306 -3.61 -15.50 -21.11
C SER A 306 -4.34 -16.83 -21.35
N HIS A 307 -3.74 -17.97 -20.98
CA HIS A 307 -4.34 -19.28 -21.23
C HIS A 307 -5.50 -19.61 -20.28
N GLU A 308 -5.41 -19.26 -18.99
CA GLU A 308 -6.55 -19.45 -18.07
C GLU A 308 -7.69 -18.47 -18.36
N GLY A 309 -7.38 -17.23 -18.72
CA GLY A 309 -8.40 -16.26 -19.16
C GLY A 309 -9.10 -16.71 -20.45
N MET A 310 -8.34 -17.21 -21.43
CA MET A 310 -8.88 -17.67 -22.71
C MET A 310 -9.66 -18.99 -22.57
N ARG A 311 -9.24 -19.91 -21.69
CA ARG A 311 -10.02 -21.12 -21.36
C ARG A 311 -11.34 -20.79 -20.66
N ARG A 312 -11.36 -19.83 -19.74
CA ARG A 312 -12.61 -19.40 -19.09
C ARG A 312 -13.54 -18.67 -20.05
N ALA A 313 -13.02 -17.85 -20.96
CA ALA A 313 -13.81 -17.21 -22.01
C ALA A 313 -14.38 -18.21 -23.02
N GLN A 314 -13.58 -19.20 -23.43
CA GLN A 314 -14.04 -20.29 -24.30
C GLN A 314 -15.08 -21.20 -23.61
N CYS A 315 -14.95 -21.42 -22.30
CA CYS A 315 -15.93 -22.19 -21.53
C CYS A 315 -17.26 -21.44 -21.40
N ALA A 316 -17.22 -20.13 -21.10
CA ALA A 316 -18.42 -19.28 -21.04
C ALA A 316 -19.13 -19.15 -22.40
N SER A 317 -18.37 -19.05 -23.49
CA SER A 317 -18.93 -19.00 -24.86
C SER A 317 -19.59 -20.32 -25.28
N ARG A 318 -19.07 -21.49 -24.84
CA ARG A 318 -19.70 -22.79 -25.12
C ARG A 318 -21.00 -22.98 -24.34
N VAL A 319 -21.06 -22.53 -23.09
CA VAL A 319 -22.30 -22.61 -22.27
C VAL A 319 -23.41 -21.74 -22.85
N ALA A 320 -23.07 -20.56 -23.40
CA ALA A 320 -24.05 -19.66 -24.03
C ALA A 320 -24.59 -20.16 -25.39
N LEU A 321 -23.86 -21.04 -26.09
CA LEU A 321 -24.28 -21.62 -27.37
C LEU A 321 -25.11 -22.91 -27.22
N THR A 322 -25.13 -23.52 -26.03
CA THR A 322 -25.96 -24.70 -25.72
C THR A 322 -27.32 -24.35 -25.11
N THR A 323 -27.60 -23.07 -24.88
CA THR A 323 -28.86 -22.57 -24.31
C THR A 323 -29.71 -21.77 -25.29
N GLN A 324 -29.42 -21.88 -26.59
CA GLN A 324 -30.28 -21.45 -27.69
C GLN A 324 -30.71 -22.68 -28.50
#